data_AF-A0A6N3J1C1-F1
#
_entry.id   AF-A0A6N3J1C1-F1
#
_cell.length_a   1.000
_cell.length_b   1.000
_cell.length_c   1.000
_cell.angle_alpha   90.00
_cell.angle_beta   90.00
_cell.angle_gamma   90.00
#
_symmetry.space_group_name_H-M   'P 1'
#
loop_
_entity.id
_entity.type
_entity.pdbx_description
1 polymer ?
#
loop_
_entity_poly.entity_id
_entity_poly.type
_entity_poly.pdbx_seq_one_letter_code
_entity_poly.pdbx_strand_id
1 'polypeptide(L)'
;MRKHFRQMHAFAVLMLAMLTAHLSGCVATSADNAPTEFTTTTPEEIGKSDHSAQETSDTPEPVEEQYSDVWEKIQHARTIDVHDEAEVRKQRKFFADKQRFMNQVGDRAEPFLYYIVSQLEARNMPLELALLPIVESGYNPLAQANGPAGLWQMIPATGRNFGLTINSAYDGRKDALASTDAVLDYLQHLYDTLGNDWINAVAGYNSGELVIKSAIERNKAKGKPTDFWSLNIPARQVQTVPKWLAFIQIIREPSHYNLKVPPIANRPFLERLPAPNGVEIGHIANAAGLTKAEFKTYNPGFRQNVIPSKGKYQIALPIENIGAYQENQDKLYAQKRYDSQSYIVKSGDSLGAIAAKFDISVSELKQANNLTSDRIKVGQELTLLTPLAANDKETKVAPATPKTSSKSSAKVTETKAKTTETKAATYKVKSGDSLDKIARKHKVKLADLMKWNQLNAKSIIKPGQELKLSE
;
A
#
# COMPACT_ATOMS: atom_id res chain seq x y z
N MET A 1 27.38 -26.50 7.74
CA MET A 1 26.71 -25.60 6.77
C MET A 1 27.07 -24.12 7.03
N ARG A 2 28.35 -23.77 6.93
CA ARG A 2 28.86 -22.40 7.09
C ARG A 2 29.64 -22.03 5.83
N LYS A 3 28.94 -21.61 4.77
CA LYS A 3 29.58 -21.02 3.56
C LYS A 3 28.60 -20.37 2.56
N HIS A 4 27.43 -19.85 2.95
CA HIS A 4 26.53 -19.17 2.01
C HIS A 4 26.03 -17.77 2.45
N PHE A 5 26.60 -17.17 3.50
CA PHE A 5 26.14 -15.88 4.03
C PHE A 5 26.97 -14.65 3.61
N ARG A 6 27.85 -14.78 2.61
CA ARG A 6 28.67 -13.67 2.09
C ARG A 6 28.59 -13.59 0.56
N GLN A 7 27.39 -13.39 0.01
CA GLN A 7 27.21 -12.92 -1.37
C GLN A 7 25.86 -12.23 -1.64
N MET A 8 25.16 -11.76 -0.58
CA MET A 8 23.81 -11.18 -0.67
C MET A 8 23.74 -9.64 -0.57
N HIS A 9 24.86 -8.92 -0.68
CA HIS A 9 24.88 -7.45 -0.59
C HIS A 9 25.20 -6.71 -1.90
N ALA A 10 25.29 -7.42 -3.05
CA ALA A 10 25.73 -6.81 -4.32
C ALA A 10 24.61 -6.57 -5.36
N PHE A 11 23.36 -6.99 -5.14
CA PHE A 11 22.28 -6.85 -6.14
C PHE A 11 21.17 -5.84 -5.80
N ALA A 12 21.21 -5.22 -4.63
CA ALA A 12 20.26 -4.17 -4.23
C ALA A 12 20.79 -2.73 -4.45
N VAL A 13 22.03 -2.57 -4.89
CA VAL A 13 22.71 -1.26 -5.04
C VAL A 13 22.79 -0.80 -6.51
N LEU A 14 22.51 -1.66 -7.49
CA LEU A 14 22.67 -1.33 -8.91
C LEU A 14 21.47 -0.67 -9.61
N MET A 15 20.34 -0.46 -8.92
CA MET A 15 19.17 0.28 -9.46
C MET A 15 19.15 1.76 -9.03
N LEU A 16 20.16 2.24 -8.29
CA LEU A 16 20.14 3.56 -7.67
C LEU A 16 21.50 4.29 -7.72
N ALA A 17 22.11 4.38 -8.89
CA ALA A 17 23.24 5.29 -9.11
C ALA A 17 23.46 5.59 -10.60
N MET A 18 22.84 6.64 -11.14
CA MET A 18 23.46 7.49 -12.18
C MET A 18 22.87 8.90 -12.07
N LEU A 19 23.64 9.77 -11.42
CA LEU A 19 23.40 11.21 -11.35
C LEU A 19 24.77 11.88 -11.45
N THR A 20 25.20 12.19 -12.67
CA THR A 20 26.18 13.26 -12.97
C THR A 20 26.07 13.67 -14.43
N ALA A 21 26.20 14.97 -14.63
CA ALA A 21 25.82 15.75 -15.80
C ALA A 21 26.71 15.54 -17.04
N HIS A 22 26.14 15.79 -18.22
CA HIS A 22 26.78 16.61 -19.26
C HIS A 22 25.74 17.44 -20.04
N LEU A 23 26.10 18.71 -20.22
CA LEU A 23 25.48 19.75 -21.04
C LEU A 23 26.35 19.94 -22.30
N SER A 24 25.72 20.43 -23.38
CA SER A 24 26.26 20.80 -24.72
C SER A 24 26.09 19.68 -25.76
N GLY A 25 25.59 19.90 -26.98
CA GLY A 25 25.19 21.12 -27.67
C GLY A 25 24.42 20.76 -28.96
N CYS A 26 23.84 21.77 -29.59
CA CYS A 26 23.02 21.69 -30.79
C CYS A 26 23.76 21.10 -32.01
N VAL A 27 23.00 20.62 -33.00
CA VAL A 27 22.97 21.14 -34.39
C VAL A 27 21.88 20.38 -35.18
N ALA A 28 21.12 21.15 -35.94
CA ALA A 28 20.10 20.72 -36.90
C ALA A 28 20.71 20.55 -38.30
N THR A 29 20.15 19.66 -39.12
CA THR A 29 20.03 19.87 -40.57
C THR A 29 18.91 19.03 -41.17
N SER A 30 18.17 19.71 -42.05
CA SER A 30 17.03 19.28 -42.86
C SER A 30 17.46 18.54 -44.15
N ALA A 31 16.51 17.80 -44.75
CA ALA A 31 16.29 17.51 -46.18
C ALA A 31 15.47 16.21 -46.29
N ASP A 32 14.57 15.94 -47.23
CA ASP A 32 13.83 16.68 -48.26
C ASP A 32 12.73 15.71 -48.79
N ASN A 33 11.59 16.27 -49.19
CA ASN A 33 10.64 15.92 -50.28
C ASN A 33 10.28 14.44 -50.64
N ALA A 34 9.00 14.09 -50.38
CA ALA A 34 7.88 13.69 -51.29
C ALA A 34 8.15 12.89 -52.61
N PRO A 35 7.19 12.12 -53.20
CA PRO A 35 5.73 12.29 -53.08
C PRO A 35 4.83 11.01 -52.97
N THR A 36 3.56 11.32 -52.74
CA THR A 36 2.28 10.58 -52.85
C THR A 36 2.14 9.48 -53.89
N GLU A 37 1.43 8.41 -53.51
CA GLU A 37 0.41 7.76 -54.36
C GLU A 37 -0.83 7.39 -53.53
N PHE A 38 -1.96 8.01 -53.90
CA PHE A 38 -3.32 7.62 -53.54
C PHE A 38 -3.77 6.56 -54.54
N THR A 39 -4.34 5.46 -54.08
CA THR A 39 -5.22 4.63 -54.90
C THR A 39 -6.57 4.48 -54.22
N THR A 40 -7.55 5.06 -54.89
CA THR A 40 -8.97 5.04 -54.62
C THR A 40 -9.55 3.81 -55.31
N THR A 41 -10.27 2.97 -54.59
CA THR A 41 -11.27 2.07 -55.18
C THR A 41 -12.51 2.08 -54.30
N THR A 42 -13.59 2.58 -54.90
CA THR A 42 -14.98 2.61 -54.39
C THR A 42 -15.78 1.49 -55.10
N PRO A 43 -17.07 1.26 -54.79
CA PRO A 43 -17.56 0.07 -54.11
C PRO A 43 -18.50 -0.78 -54.99
N GLU A 44 -18.78 -2.02 -54.58
CA GLU A 44 -19.85 -2.81 -55.21
C GLU A 44 -20.77 -3.46 -54.16
N GLU A 45 -21.99 -3.72 -54.61
CA GLU A 45 -23.28 -3.57 -53.93
C GLU A 45 -23.76 -4.71 -53.02
N ILE A 46 -24.49 -4.29 -51.98
CA ILE A 46 -25.87 -4.68 -51.57
C ILE A 46 -26.33 -6.14 -51.80
N GLY A 47 -26.48 -6.87 -50.69
CA GLY A 47 -27.41 -7.99 -50.53
C GLY A 47 -28.26 -7.83 -49.26
N LYS A 48 -29.59 -7.81 -49.41
CA LYS A 48 -30.61 -7.63 -48.36
C LYS A 48 -30.94 -8.94 -47.60
N SER A 49 -31.67 -8.77 -46.50
CA SER A 49 -32.44 -9.74 -45.67
C SER A 49 -31.68 -10.30 -44.46
N ASP A 50 -32.24 -10.44 -43.26
CA ASP A 50 -33.56 -10.11 -42.72
C ASP A 50 -33.41 -9.90 -41.20
N HIS A 51 -34.20 -8.99 -40.63
CA HIS A 51 -34.31 -8.80 -39.19
C HIS A 51 -35.20 -9.89 -38.57
N SER A 52 -34.65 -10.67 -37.64
CA SER A 52 -35.43 -11.34 -36.61
C SER A 52 -34.72 -11.12 -35.26
N ALA A 53 -35.34 -10.30 -34.43
CA ALA A 53 -34.93 -10.09 -33.04
C ALA A 53 -35.21 -11.36 -32.23
N GLN A 54 -34.17 -12.00 -31.72
CA GLN A 54 -34.27 -12.90 -30.58
C GLN A 54 -33.75 -12.16 -29.36
N GLU A 55 -34.68 -11.77 -28.49
CA GLU A 55 -34.41 -11.42 -27.11
C GLU A 55 -33.93 -12.68 -26.38
N THR A 56 -32.62 -12.82 -26.18
CA THR A 56 -32.07 -13.78 -25.23
C THR A 56 -31.87 -13.08 -23.90
N SER A 57 -32.82 -13.29 -23.01
CA SER A 57 -32.68 -13.10 -21.57
C SER A 57 -31.68 -14.14 -21.03
N ASP A 58 -30.39 -13.84 -21.12
CA ASP A 58 -29.36 -14.49 -20.31
C ASP A 58 -28.96 -13.53 -19.19
N THR A 59 -29.56 -13.73 -18.02
CA THR A 59 -29.00 -13.21 -16.78
C THR A 59 -27.90 -14.21 -16.38
N PRO A 60 -26.60 -13.84 -16.41
CA PRO A 60 -25.58 -14.77 -15.97
C PRO A 60 -25.72 -14.99 -14.47
N GLU A 61 -25.84 -16.26 -14.07
CA GLU A 61 -25.60 -16.69 -12.69
C GLU A 61 -24.19 -16.23 -12.21
N PRO A 62 -23.96 -16.06 -10.89
CA PRO A 62 -22.67 -15.60 -10.38
C PRO A 62 -21.55 -16.61 -10.68
N VAL A 63 -20.58 -16.19 -11.49
CA VAL A 63 -19.42 -16.98 -11.97
C VAL A 63 -18.33 -17.05 -10.88
N GLU A 64 -18.63 -17.63 -9.71
CA GLU A 64 -17.66 -17.70 -8.60
C GLU A 64 -16.63 -18.86 -8.71
N GLU A 65 -16.74 -19.78 -9.68
CA GLU A 65 -15.94 -21.03 -9.72
C GLU A 65 -15.02 -21.25 -10.94
N GLN A 66 -14.63 -20.21 -11.70
CA GLN A 66 -13.92 -20.47 -12.98
C GLN A 66 -12.38 -20.66 -12.87
N TYR A 67 -11.71 -20.15 -11.84
CA TYR A 67 -10.24 -20.09 -11.81
C TYR A 67 -9.63 -20.78 -10.60
N SER A 68 -8.68 -21.70 -10.84
CA SER A 68 -7.92 -22.39 -9.78
C SER A 68 -6.60 -21.67 -9.43
N ASP A 69 -6.09 -20.83 -10.34
CA ASP A 69 -4.89 -20.02 -10.18
C ASP A 69 -5.23 -18.52 -10.20
N VAL A 70 -4.72 -17.76 -9.23
CA VAL A 70 -4.92 -16.31 -9.15
C VAL A 70 -4.29 -15.59 -10.35
N TRP A 71 -3.17 -16.10 -10.90
CA TRP A 71 -2.58 -15.52 -12.10
C TRP A 71 -3.48 -15.64 -13.31
N GLU A 72 -4.29 -16.69 -13.43
CA GLU A 72 -5.25 -16.87 -14.53
C GLU A 72 -6.34 -15.78 -14.48
N LYS A 73 -6.77 -15.36 -13.29
CA LYS A 73 -7.73 -14.24 -13.12
C LYS A 73 -7.16 -12.94 -13.68
N ILE A 74 -5.93 -12.62 -13.29
CA ILE A 74 -5.22 -11.41 -13.78
C ILE A 74 -4.93 -11.52 -15.28
N GLN A 75 -4.58 -12.71 -15.75
CA GLN A 75 -4.34 -13.04 -17.16
C GLN A 75 -5.55 -12.83 -18.05
N HIS A 76 -6.77 -13.00 -17.54
CA HIS A 76 -8.00 -12.75 -18.30
C HIS A 76 -8.56 -11.35 -18.09
N ALA A 77 -8.04 -10.60 -17.12
CA ALA A 77 -8.38 -9.19 -16.96
C ALA A 77 -7.91 -8.39 -18.19
N ARG A 78 -8.87 -7.73 -18.86
CA ARG A 78 -8.67 -6.88 -20.04
C ARG A 78 -9.21 -5.46 -19.78
N THR A 79 -9.16 -5.01 -18.52
CA THR A 79 -9.75 -3.73 -18.12
C THR A 79 -8.82 -2.55 -18.40
N ILE A 80 -7.51 -2.77 -18.40
CA ILE A 80 -6.51 -1.76 -18.76
C ILE A 80 -6.11 -1.94 -20.23
N ASP A 81 -6.39 -0.93 -21.04
CA ASP A 81 -5.85 -0.89 -22.40
C ASP A 81 -4.35 -0.55 -22.36
N VAL A 82 -3.56 -1.32 -23.10
CA VAL A 82 -2.11 -1.14 -23.15
C VAL A 82 -1.70 -0.75 -24.56
N HIS A 83 -1.57 0.55 -24.78
CA HIS A 83 -1.09 1.09 -26.05
C HIS A 83 0.34 0.63 -26.37
N ASP A 84 0.64 0.45 -27.65
CA ASP A 84 1.97 0.06 -28.12
C ASP A 84 2.94 1.26 -28.14
N GLU A 85 3.46 1.58 -26.96
CA GLU A 85 4.36 2.70 -26.74
C GLU A 85 5.83 2.27 -26.67
N ALA A 86 6.74 3.09 -27.19
CA ALA A 86 8.16 2.75 -27.31
C ALA A 86 8.82 2.39 -25.96
N GLU A 87 8.48 3.12 -24.89
CA GLU A 87 9.01 2.84 -23.56
C GLU A 87 8.41 1.56 -22.97
N VAL A 88 7.15 1.23 -23.27
CA VAL A 88 6.53 -0.05 -22.87
C VAL A 88 7.23 -1.21 -23.58
N ARG A 89 7.51 -1.10 -24.89
CA ARG A 89 8.31 -2.08 -25.65
C ARG A 89 9.67 -2.33 -25.05
N LYS A 90 10.35 -1.26 -24.65
CA LYS A 90 11.66 -1.34 -24.01
C LYS A 90 11.60 -2.06 -22.67
N GLN A 91 10.64 -1.73 -21.79
CA GLN A 91 10.49 -2.40 -20.50
C GLN A 91 10.11 -3.88 -20.69
N ARG A 92 9.22 -4.19 -21.63
CA ARG A 92 8.84 -5.57 -21.94
C ARG A 92 10.02 -6.42 -22.40
N LYS A 93 10.82 -5.90 -23.33
CA LYS A 93 12.06 -6.57 -23.78
C LYS A 93 13.03 -6.78 -22.63
N PHE A 94 13.14 -5.81 -21.71
CA PHE A 94 14.01 -5.92 -20.54
C PHE A 94 13.57 -7.02 -19.55
N PHE A 95 12.28 -7.24 -19.38
CA PHE A 95 11.75 -8.25 -18.44
C PHE A 95 11.55 -9.64 -19.07
N ALA A 96 11.43 -9.74 -20.39
CA ALA A 96 11.19 -11.00 -21.11
C ALA A 96 12.25 -12.09 -20.85
N ASP A 97 13.50 -11.74 -20.52
CA ASP A 97 14.58 -12.70 -20.25
C ASP A 97 14.82 -12.95 -18.74
N LYS A 98 13.94 -12.46 -17.85
CA LYS A 98 14.14 -12.43 -16.40
C LYS A 98 13.41 -13.56 -15.65
N GLN A 99 13.52 -14.81 -16.11
CA GLN A 99 12.84 -15.95 -15.48
C GLN A 99 13.13 -16.09 -13.96
N ARG A 100 14.38 -15.87 -13.53
CA ARG A 100 14.73 -15.93 -12.11
C ARG A 100 13.99 -14.88 -11.28
N PHE A 101 13.78 -13.69 -11.83
CA PHE A 101 12.99 -12.64 -11.19
C PHE A 101 11.52 -13.04 -11.11
N MET A 102 10.96 -13.61 -12.19
CA MET A 102 9.57 -14.09 -12.19
C MET A 102 9.31 -15.19 -11.15
N ASN A 103 10.26 -16.13 -10.96
CA ASN A 103 10.16 -17.12 -9.90
C ASN A 103 10.13 -16.45 -8.51
N GLN A 104 11.04 -15.51 -8.26
CA GLN A 104 11.07 -14.78 -6.99
C GLN A 104 9.80 -13.97 -6.73
N VAL A 105 9.21 -13.40 -7.78
CA VAL A 105 7.91 -12.70 -7.69
C VAL A 105 6.81 -13.69 -7.33
N GLY A 106 6.74 -14.85 -7.99
CA GLY A 106 5.79 -15.92 -7.66
C GLY A 106 5.87 -16.34 -6.19
N ASP A 107 7.07 -16.71 -5.73
CA ASP A 107 7.31 -17.15 -4.35
C ASP A 107 6.92 -16.08 -3.31
N ARG A 108 7.19 -14.80 -3.60
CA ARG A 108 6.88 -13.70 -2.68
C ARG A 108 5.43 -13.24 -2.75
N ALA A 109 4.78 -13.43 -3.90
CA ALA A 109 3.40 -13.05 -4.11
C ALA A 109 2.43 -14.06 -3.50
N GLU A 110 2.79 -15.33 -3.42
CA GLU A 110 1.93 -16.43 -2.95
C GLU A 110 1.12 -16.11 -1.69
N PRO A 111 1.70 -15.56 -0.60
CA PRO A 111 0.93 -15.30 0.62
C PRO A 111 -0.09 -14.15 0.51
N PHE A 112 0.06 -13.29 -0.51
CA PHE A 112 -0.62 -11.99 -0.57
C PHE A 112 -1.50 -11.81 -1.81
N LEU A 113 -1.18 -12.46 -2.93
CA LEU A 113 -1.80 -12.17 -4.23
C LEU A 113 -3.31 -12.44 -4.22
N TYR A 114 -3.73 -13.56 -3.62
CA TYR A 114 -5.15 -13.88 -3.46
C TYR A 114 -5.89 -12.75 -2.71
N TYR A 115 -5.31 -12.26 -1.61
CA TYR A 115 -5.91 -11.18 -0.82
C TYR A 115 -6.04 -9.90 -1.65
N ILE A 116 -4.98 -9.52 -2.36
CA ILE A 116 -4.97 -8.31 -3.21
C ILE A 116 -6.04 -8.40 -4.31
N VAL A 117 -6.11 -9.53 -5.02
CA VAL A 117 -7.12 -9.75 -6.07
C VAL A 117 -8.53 -9.71 -5.48
N SER A 118 -8.77 -10.39 -4.35
CA SER A 118 -10.08 -10.35 -3.67
C SER A 118 -10.47 -8.93 -3.26
N GLN A 119 -9.50 -8.13 -2.80
CA GLN A 119 -9.73 -6.72 -2.44
C GLN A 119 -10.04 -5.84 -3.65
N LEU A 120 -9.41 -6.10 -4.82
CA LEU A 120 -9.69 -5.40 -6.07
C LEU A 120 -11.11 -5.75 -6.59
N GLU A 121 -11.47 -7.03 -6.59
CA GLU A 121 -12.80 -7.49 -6.99
C GLU A 121 -13.90 -6.90 -6.11
N ALA A 122 -13.72 -6.93 -4.80
CA ALA A 122 -14.68 -6.35 -3.85
C ALA A 122 -14.88 -4.82 -4.06
N ARG A 123 -13.90 -4.14 -4.67
CA ARG A 123 -13.94 -2.71 -4.98
C ARG A 123 -14.32 -2.42 -6.44
N ASN A 124 -14.57 -3.45 -7.26
CA ASN A 124 -14.74 -3.33 -8.72
C ASN A 124 -13.57 -2.59 -9.40
N MET A 125 -12.34 -2.82 -8.92
CA MET A 125 -11.13 -2.24 -9.47
C MET A 125 -10.45 -3.21 -10.47
N PRO A 126 -9.68 -2.71 -11.45
CA PRO A 126 -8.86 -3.51 -12.35
C PRO A 126 -7.96 -4.51 -11.62
N LEU A 127 -8.05 -5.80 -11.97
CA LEU A 127 -7.17 -6.83 -11.39
C LEU A 127 -5.70 -6.62 -11.78
N GLU A 128 -5.46 -5.97 -12.92
CA GLU A 128 -4.12 -5.59 -13.36
C GLU A 128 -3.36 -4.69 -12.36
N LEU A 129 -4.05 -4.00 -11.45
CA LEU A 129 -3.41 -3.23 -10.36
C LEU A 129 -2.66 -4.13 -9.37
N ALA A 130 -2.99 -5.43 -9.30
CA ALA A 130 -2.23 -6.41 -8.53
C ALA A 130 -0.80 -6.61 -9.07
N LEU A 131 -0.46 -6.09 -10.26
CA LEU A 131 0.92 -6.10 -10.77
C LEU A 131 1.75 -4.92 -10.24
N LEU A 132 1.10 -3.96 -9.57
CA LEU A 132 1.66 -2.90 -8.71
C LEU A 132 2.94 -3.32 -7.97
N PRO A 133 2.83 -4.27 -7.03
CA PRO A 133 3.94 -4.63 -6.17
C PRO A 133 5.14 -5.26 -6.88
N ILE A 134 4.97 -5.79 -8.10
CA ILE A 134 6.09 -6.32 -8.90
C ILE A 134 7.09 -5.21 -9.21
N VAL A 135 6.58 -4.07 -9.68
CA VAL A 135 7.42 -2.94 -10.11
C VAL A 135 7.89 -2.07 -8.96
N GLU A 136 7.14 -2.05 -7.85
CA GLU A 136 7.49 -1.27 -6.66
C GLU A 136 8.52 -1.98 -5.77
N SER A 137 8.35 -3.28 -5.51
CA SER A 137 9.20 -4.01 -4.54
C SER A 137 9.62 -5.40 -4.97
N GLY A 138 9.15 -5.90 -6.11
CA GLY A 138 9.26 -7.32 -6.47
C GLY A 138 8.54 -8.19 -5.43
N TYR A 139 7.35 -7.76 -5.03
CA TYR A 139 6.50 -8.38 -4.02
C TYR A 139 7.12 -8.52 -2.60
N ASN A 140 8.13 -7.72 -2.27
CA ASN A 140 8.86 -7.85 -1.01
C ASN A 140 8.26 -6.97 0.12
N PRO A 141 7.61 -7.54 1.14
CA PRO A 141 7.00 -6.76 2.24
C PRO A 141 8.04 -6.14 3.19
N LEU A 142 9.31 -6.60 3.12
CA LEU A 142 10.42 -6.02 3.88
C LEU A 142 11.08 -4.83 3.18
N ALA A 143 10.75 -4.58 1.91
CA ALA A 143 11.39 -3.55 1.10
C ALA A 143 11.31 -2.18 1.76
N GLN A 144 12.40 -1.41 1.68
CA GLN A 144 12.46 -0.08 2.24
C GLN A 144 13.48 0.75 1.47
N ALA A 145 13.09 1.99 1.16
CA ALA A 145 13.95 3.01 0.58
C ALA A 145 14.01 4.24 1.51
N ASN A 146 14.59 5.33 1.02
CA ASN A 146 14.62 6.62 1.71
C ASN A 146 13.21 7.24 1.75
N GLY A 147 12.38 6.78 2.66
CA GLY A 147 10.97 7.18 2.78
C GLY A 147 10.03 6.00 2.51
N PRO A 148 9.84 5.56 1.26
CA PRO A 148 8.99 4.42 0.87
C PRO A 148 9.26 3.12 1.65
N ALA A 149 8.22 2.33 1.93
CA ALA A 149 8.37 1.03 2.57
C ALA A 149 7.27 0.02 2.20
N GLY A 150 7.61 -1.24 2.37
CA GLY A 150 6.74 -2.39 2.23
C GLY A 150 6.45 -2.80 0.79
N LEU A 151 5.47 -3.69 0.67
CA LEU A 151 5.05 -4.31 -0.58
C LEU A 151 4.76 -3.27 -1.67
N TRP A 152 4.06 -2.21 -1.28
CA TRP A 152 3.59 -1.15 -2.17
C TRP A 152 4.54 0.05 -2.25
N GLN A 153 5.66 0.06 -1.53
CA GLN A 153 6.55 1.25 -1.42
C GLN A 153 5.80 2.53 -1.01
N MET A 154 4.84 2.41 -0.09
CA MET A 154 4.03 3.52 0.37
C MET A 154 4.88 4.56 1.13
N ILE A 155 4.68 5.85 0.87
CA ILE A 155 5.34 6.92 1.63
C ILE A 155 4.65 7.16 2.98
N PRO A 156 5.37 7.58 4.04
CA PRO A 156 4.80 7.64 5.40
C PRO A 156 3.62 8.60 5.56
N ALA A 157 3.70 9.77 4.91
CA ALA A 157 2.66 10.79 5.03
C ALA A 157 1.35 10.33 4.39
N THR A 158 1.42 9.77 3.18
CA THR A 158 0.26 9.18 2.49
C THR A 158 -0.28 7.99 3.24
N GLY A 159 0.57 7.06 3.68
CA GLY A 159 0.13 5.91 4.48
C GLY A 159 -0.70 6.32 5.70
N ARG A 160 -0.27 7.33 6.46
CA ARG A 160 -1.06 7.87 7.59
C ARG A 160 -2.37 8.52 7.16
N ASN A 161 -2.38 9.24 6.03
CA ASN A 161 -3.60 9.85 5.50
C ASN A 161 -4.65 8.80 5.11
N PHE A 162 -4.21 7.59 4.72
CA PHE A 162 -5.05 6.44 4.37
C PHE A 162 -5.09 5.38 5.47
N GLY A 163 -5.00 5.81 6.73
CA GLY A 163 -5.35 4.97 7.89
C GLY A 163 -4.25 4.05 8.42
N LEU A 164 -3.04 4.04 7.84
CA LEU A 164 -1.95 3.22 8.37
C LEU A 164 -1.39 3.78 9.67
N THR A 165 -1.31 2.90 10.66
CA THR A 165 -0.56 3.18 11.90
C THR A 165 0.94 3.12 11.60
N ILE A 166 1.65 4.21 11.85
CA ILE A 166 3.11 4.28 11.68
C ILE A 166 3.71 4.99 12.89
N ASN A 167 4.43 4.24 13.72
CA ASN A 167 5.13 4.73 14.90
C ASN A 167 6.46 3.96 15.10
N SER A 168 7.12 4.18 16.24
CA SER A 168 8.42 3.57 16.57
C SER A 168 8.35 2.06 16.79
N ALA A 169 7.18 1.52 17.14
CA ALA A 169 6.99 0.08 17.38
C ALA A 169 6.37 -0.65 16.17
N TYR A 170 5.63 0.06 15.32
CA TYR A 170 4.86 -0.50 14.21
C TYR A 170 4.94 0.34 12.93
N ASP A 171 5.19 -0.30 11.79
CA ASP A 171 5.12 0.30 10.45
C ASP A 171 4.06 -0.40 9.60
N GLY A 172 2.82 0.12 9.63
CA GLY A 172 1.71 -0.45 8.86
C GLY A 172 1.92 -0.47 7.35
N ARG A 173 2.93 0.22 6.82
CA ARG A 173 3.30 0.13 5.40
C ARG A 173 3.95 -1.20 5.05
N LYS A 174 4.57 -1.87 6.02
CA LYS A 174 5.16 -3.20 5.86
C LYS A 174 4.17 -4.32 6.16
N ASP A 175 3.06 -4.04 6.83
CA ASP A 175 1.94 -4.99 6.90
C ASP A 175 1.29 -5.08 5.52
N ALA A 176 1.48 -6.21 4.83
CA ALA A 176 1.03 -6.38 3.46
C ALA A 176 -0.50 -6.26 3.32
N LEU A 177 -1.28 -6.73 4.29
CA LEU A 177 -2.74 -6.71 4.20
C LEU A 177 -3.27 -5.32 4.52
N ALA A 178 -2.81 -4.70 5.61
CA ALA A 178 -3.22 -3.33 5.96
C ALA A 178 -2.76 -2.32 4.91
N SER A 179 -1.53 -2.44 4.41
CA SER A 179 -1.03 -1.55 3.35
C SER A 179 -1.75 -1.74 2.03
N THR A 180 -2.19 -2.96 1.70
CA THR A 180 -3.06 -3.20 0.53
C THR A 180 -4.35 -2.41 0.65
N ASP A 181 -5.06 -2.51 1.78
CA ASP A 181 -6.32 -1.78 1.98
C ASP A 181 -6.11 -0.27 1.78
N ALA A 182 -5.10 0.31 2.44
CA ALA A 182 -4.78 1.73 2.33
C ALA A 182 -4.33 2.18 0.93
N VAL A 183 -3.58 1.33 0.21
CA VAL A 183 -3.09 1.65 -1.14
C VAL A 183 -4.24 1.62 -2.14
N LEU A 184 -5.15 0.65 -2.04
CA LEU A 184 -6.30 0.58 -2.93
C LEU A 184 -7.25 1.76 -2.71
N ASP A 185 -7.47 2.16 -1.46
CA ASP A 185 -8.22 3.39 -1.15
C ASP A 185 -7.53 4.65 -1.73
N TYR A 186 -6.20 4.70 -1.70
CA TYR A 186 -5.46 5.80 -2.32
C TYR A 186 -5.52 5.77 -3.86
N LEU A 187 -5.39 4.61 -4.48
CA LEU A 187 -5.53 4.46 -5.93
C LEU A 187 -6.93 4.84 -6.41
N GLN A 188 -7.98 4.50 -5.64
CA GLN A 188 -9.34 4.95 -5.93
C GLN A 188 -9.46 6.48 -5.85
N HIS A 189 -8.94 7.10 -4.79
CA HIS A 189 -8.90 8.56 -4.67
C HIS A 189 -8.18 9.23 -5.85
N LEU A 190 -7.06 8.65 -6.30
CA LEU A 190 -6.31 9.13 -7.45
C LEU A 190 -7.11 8.97 -8.74
N TYR A 191 -7.78 7.84 -8.95
CA TYR A 191 -8.67 7.61 -10.08
C TYR A 191 -9.77 8.67 -10.15
N ASP A 192 -10.49 8.88 -9.05
CA ASP A 192 -11.60 9.85 -8.96
C ASP A 192 -11.12 11.29 -9.22
N THR A 193 -9.91 11.62 -8.77
CA THR A 193 -9.37 13.00 -8.85
C THR A 193 -8.62 13.28 -10.15
N LEU A 194 -8.11 12.24 -10.82
CA LEU A 194 -7.25 12.37 -12.00
C LEU A 194 -7.97 11.94 -13.29
N GLY A 195 -9.27 12.22 -13.35
CA GLY A 195 -10.05 12.12 -14.58
C GLY A 195 -10.64 10.75 -14.85
N ASN A 196 -10.81 9.91 -13.82
CA ASN A 196 -11.36 8.55 -13.93
C ASN A 196 -10.55 7.68 -14.91
N ASP A 197 -9.23 7.82 -14.86
CA ASP A 197 -8.28 7.10 -15.70
C ASP A 197 -7.26 6.38 -14.80
N TRP A 198 -7.19 5.06 -14.92
CA TRP A 198 -6.33 4.23 -14.09
C TRP A 198 -4.84 4.41 -14.41
N ILE A 199 -4.48 4.75 -15.65
CA ILE A 199 -3.09 5.02 -16.01
C ILE A 199 -2.63 6.34 -15.38
N ASN A 200 -3.49 7.37 -15.39
CA ASN A 200 -3.27 8.60 -14.64
C ASN A 200 -3.21 8.37 -13.13
N ALA A 201 -4.06 7.50 -12.58
CA ALA A 201 -4.02 7.13 -11.17
C ALA A 201 -2.67 6.49 -10.80
N VAL A 202 -2.19 5.52 -11.58
CA VAL A 202 -0.88 4.90 -11.38
C VAL A 202 0.26 5.92 -11.56
N ALA A 203 0.15 6.82 -12.53
CA ALA A 203 1.11 7.91 -12.69
C ALA A 203 1.14 8.83 -11.46
N GLY A 204 -0.02 9.13 -10.88
CA GLY A 204 -0.17 9.95 -9.67
C GLY A 204 0.32 9.25 -8.41
N TYR A 205 0.20 7.92 -8.35
CA TYR A 205 0.78 7.11 -7.28
C TYR A 205 2.31 7.26 -7.22
N ASN A 206 2.96 7.23 -8.38
CA ASN A 206 4.42 7.33 -8.49
C ASN A 206 4.96 8.76 -8.41
N SER A 207 4.34 9.71 -9.12
CA SER A 207 4.81 11.09 -9.27
C SER A 207 4.22 12.08 -8.26
N GLY A 208 3.14 11.68 -7.59
CA GLY A 208 2.31 12.54 -6.74
C GLY A 208 1.11 13.14 -7.49
N GLU A 209 -0.05 13.16 -6.82
CA GLU A 209 -1.34 13.64 -7.35
C GLU A 209 -1.23 15.01 -8.06
N LEU A 210 -0.57 15.97 -7.42
CA LEU A 210 -0.51 17.35 -7.92
C LEU A 210 0.23 17.49 -9.26
N VAL A 211 1.21 16.62 -9.52
CA VAL A 211 1.96 16.64 -10.79
C VAL A 211 1.02 16.31 -11.94
N ILE A 212 0.29 15.21 -11.81
CA ILE A 212 -0.65 14.72 -12.83
C ILE A 212 -1.84 15.68 -12.95
N LYS A 213 -2.41 16.10 -11.83
CA LYS A 213 -3.51 17.06 -11.80
C LYS A 213 -3.16 18.36 -12.52
N SER A 214 -1.95 18.90 -12.27
CA SER A 214 -1.49 20.12 -12.95
C SER A 214 -1.29 19.89 -14.45
N ALA A 215 -0.85 18.71 -14.88
CA ALA A 215 -0.73 18.37 -16.29
C ALA A 215 -2.09 18.27 -16.98
N ILE A 216 -3.06 17.60 -16.34
CA ILE A 216 -4.45 17.51 -16.80
C ILE A 216 -5.05 18.91 -16.98
N GLU A 217 -4.95 19.77 -15.96
CA GLU A 217 -5.53 21.12 -16.03
C GLU A 217 -4.88 22.00 -17.10
N ARG A 218 -3.57 21.85 -17.35
CA ARG A 218 -2.88 22.52 -18.47
C ARG A 218 -3.41 22.06 -19.84
N ASN A 219 -3.71 20.77 -20.00
CA ASN A 219 -4.26 20.24 -21.24
C ASN A 219 -5.72 20.68 -21.43
N LYS A 220 -6.55 20.60 -20.38
CA LYS A 220 -7.94 21.11 -20.40
C LYS A 220 -8.01 22.57 -20.80
N ALA A 221 -7.16 23.43 -20.23
CA ALA A 221 -7.11 24.85 -20.57
C ALA A 221 -6.75 25.13 -22.04
N LYS A 222 -6.17 24.15 -22.74
CA LYS A 222 -5.80 24.21 -24.15
C LYS A 222 -6.73 23.38 -25.05
N GLY A 223 -7.81 22.82 -24.51
CA GLY A 223 -8.70 21.92 -25.26
C GLY A 223 -8.02 20.63 -25.74
N LYS A 224 -6.95 20.18 -25.08
CA LYS A 224 -6.20 18.96 -25.44
C LYS A 224 -6.70 17.74 -24.65
N PRO A 225 -6.53 16.52 -25.17
CA PRO A 225 -6.84 15.29 -24.43
C PRO A 225 -6.08 15.20 -23.10
N THR A 226 -6.66 14.48 -22.13
CA THR A 226 -6.14 14.39 -20.75
C THR A 226 -5.76 12.96 -20.34
N ASP A 227 -5.79 12.02 -21.28
CA ASP A 227 -5.21 10.69 -21.09
C ASP A 227 -3.71 10.81 -20.83
N PHE A 228 -3.14 9.81 -20.15
CA PHE A 228 -1.75 9.82 -19.71
C PHE A 228 -0.74 10.15 -20.83
N TRP A 229 -0.94 9.58 -22.03
CA TRP A 229 -0.01 9.73 -23.15
C TRP A 229 -0.04 11.14 -23.77
N SER A 230 -1.16 11.84 -23.62
CA SER A 230 -1.30 13.24 -24.02
C SER A 230 -0.71 14.24 -23.01
N LEU A 231 -0.37 13.80 -21.78
CA LEU A 231 0.15 14.69 -20.74
C LEU A 231 1.66 14.94 -20.89
N ASN A 232 2.06 16.20 -20.93
CA ASN A 232 3.48 16.55 -20.90
C ASN A 232 4.04 16.44 -19.47
N ILE A 233 4.58 15.26 -19.15
CA ILE A 233 5.19 14.92 -17.86
C ILE A 233 6.60 14.35 -18.11
N PRO A 234 7.63 14.79 -17.37
CA PRO A 234 8.98 14.23 -17.54
C PRO A 234 8.99 12.72 -17.26
N ALA A 235 9.52 11.93 -18.20
CA ALA A 235 9.52 10.45 -18.12
C ALA A 235 10.09 9.90 -16.79
N ARG A 236 11.09 10.57 -16.20
CA ARG A 236 11.67 10.16 -14.91
C ARG A 236 10.65 10.14 -13.76
N GLN A 237 9.61 10.96 -13.83
CA GLN A 237 8.61 11.09 -12.76
C GLN A 237 7.54 10.00 -12.85
N VAL A 238 7.40 9.34 -14.01
CA VAL A 238 6.32 8.38 -14.28
C VAL A 238 6.88 7.03 -14.78
N GLN A 239 8.13 6.74 -14.44
CA GLN A 239 8.86 5.55 -14.89
C GLN A 239 8.20 4.22 -14.48
N THR A 240 7.32 4.23 -13.46
CA THR A 240 6.56 3.06 -13.05
C THR A 240 5.50 2.66 -14.07
N VAL A 241 4.88 3.63 -14.77
CA VAL A 241 3.77 3.36 -15.70
C VAL A 241 4.20 2.44 -16.84
N PRO A 242 5.29 2.70 -17.61
CA PRO A 242 5.69 1.80 -18.69
C PRO A 242 6.11 0.41 -18.19
N LYS A 243 6.67 0.30 -16.97
CA LYS A 243 7.02 -0.99 -16.37
C LYS A 243 5.78 -1.80 -16.03
N TRP A 244 4.79 -1.16 -15.40
CA TRP A 244 3.54 -1.81 -15.03
C TRP A 244 2.78 -2.29 -16.26
N LEU A 245 2.64 -1.44 -17.27
CA LEU A 245 2.00 -1.79 -18.54
C LEU A 245 2.74 -2.93 -19.27
N ALA A 246 4.07 -2.96 -19.22
CA ALA A 246 4.85 -4.07 -19.75
C ALA A 246 4.57 -5.38 -18.99
N PHE A 247 4.42 -5.34 -17.67
CA PHE A 247 4.02 -6.52 -16.89
C PHE A 247 2.60 -6.97 -17.20
N ILE A 248 1.66 -6.06 -17.48
CA ILE A 248 0.33 -6.45 -17.96
C ILE A 248 0.45 -7.28 -19.24
N GLN A 249 1.22 -6.80 -20.24
CA GLN A 249 1.43 -7.55 -21.49
C GLN A 249 2.13 -8.89 -21.26
N ILE A 250 3.16 -8.94 -20.41
CA ILE A 250 3.89 -10.18 -20.09
C ILE A 250 2.98 -11.19 -19.39
N ILE A 251 2.22 -10.75 -18.38
CA ILE A 251 1.37 -11.63 -17.59
C ILE A 251 0.20 -12.13 -18.41
N ARG A 252 -0.35 -11.35 -19.36
CA ARG A 252 -1.42 -11.83 -20.25
C ARG A 252 -1.01 -13.03 -21.11
N GLU A 253 0.25 -13.09 -21.52
CA GLU A 253 0.77 -14.13 -22.43
C GLU A 253 2.21 -14.53 -22.07
N PRO A 254 2.48 -15.12 -20.89
CA PRO A 254 3.85 -15.30 -20.40
C PRO A 254 4.66 -16.25 -21.29
N SER A 255 4.01 -17.26 -21.88
CA SER A 255 4.65 -18.21 -22.81
C SER A 255 5.13 -17.54 -24.11
N HIS A 256 4.45 -16.50 -24.59
CA HIS A 256 4.91 -15.73 -25.76
C HIS A 256 6.29 -15.09 -25.49
N TYR A 257 6.57 -14.74 -24.22
CA TYR A 257 7.83 -14.15 -23.79
C TYR A 257 8.84 -15.19 -23.26
N ASN A 258 8.60 -16.49 -23.45
CA ASN A 258 9.38 -17.58 -22.86
C ASN A 258 9.48 -17.52 -21.32
N LEU A 259 8.48 -16.92 -20.67
CA LEU A 259 8.40 -16.83 -19.23
C LEU A 259 7.39 -17.84 -18.68
N LYS A 260 7.69 -18.34 -17.48
CA LYS A 260 6.79 -19.13 -16.65
C LYS A 260 6.47 -18.35 -15.39
N VAL A 261 5.21 -18.35 -15.00
CA VAL A 261 4.75 -17.78 -13.73
C VAL A 261 4.32 -18.96 -12.85
N PRO A 262 4.96 -19.19 -11.69
CA PRO A 262 4.52 -20.25 -10.78
C PRO A 262 3.06 -20.02 -10.36
N PRO A 263 2.19 -21.04 -10.46
CA PRO A 263 0.78 -20.89 -10.14
C PRO A 263 0.59 -20.55 -8.66
N ILE A 264 -0.39 -19.70 -8.35
CA ILE A 264 -0.78 -19.38 -6.98
C ILE A 264 -2.23 -19.81 -6.80
N ALA A 265 -2.48 -20.74 -5.87
CA ALA A 265 -3.82 -21.26 -5.64
C ALA A 265 -4.82 -20.13 -5.36
N ASN A 266 -5.98 -20.16 -6.03
CA ASN A 266 -7.07 -19.21 -5.84
C ASN A 266 -7.85 -19.49 -4.55
N ARG A 267 -7.15 -19.42 -3.42
CA ARG A 267 -7.70 -19.56 -2.08
C ARG A 267 -6.91 -18.70 -1.09
N PRO A 268 -7.53 -18.31 0.04
CA PRO A 268 -6.81 -17.61 1.10
C PRO A 268 -5.56 -18.38 1.55
N PHE A 269 -4.45 -17.65 1.76
CA PHE A 269 -3.23 -18.18 2.38
C PHE A 269 -3.08 -17.69 3.82
N LEU A 270 -3.29 -16.39 4.05
CA LEU A 270 -3.19 -15.73 5.35
C LEU A 270 -4.57 -15.40 5.92
N GLU A 271 -4.69 -15.49 7.24
CA GLU A 271 -5.83 -14.96 8.00
C GLU A 271 -5.37 -13.86 8.96
N ARG A 272 -6.16 -12.79 9.10
CA ARG A 272 -5.92 -11.71 10.07
C ARG A 272 -6.61 -12.02 11.39
N LEU A 273 -5.84 -12.02 12.46
CA LEU A 273 -6.32 -12.21 13.82
C LEU A 273 -5.99 -10.98 14.68
N PRO A 274 -6.78 -10.67 15.72
CA PRO A 274 -6.38 -9.71 16.74
C PRO A 274 -5.02 -10.09 17.33
N ALA A 275 -4.10 -9.14 17.42
CA ALA A 275 -2.79 -9.39 17.98
C ALA A 275 -2.87 -9.58 19.50
N PRO A 276 -2.12 -10.53 20.09
CA PRO A 276 -1.97 -10.64 21.53
C PRO A 276 -1.01 -9.54 22.00
N ASN A 277 -1.55 -8.36 22.30
CA ASN A 277 -0.76 -7.18 22.64
C ASN A 277 0.19 -7.44 23.82
N GLY A 278 1.34 -6.79 23.85
CA GLY A 278 2.33 -6.95 24.92
C GLY A 278 3.02 -8.32 24.98
N VAL A 279 2.67 -9.27 24.12
CA VAL A 279 3.32 -10.58 24.07
C VAL A 279 4.54 -10.54 23.15
N GLU A 280 5.61 -11.23 23.54
CA GLU A 280 6.79 -11.41 22.67
C GLU A 280 6.45 -12.24 21.43
N ILE A 281 6.93 -11.78 20.27
CA ILE A 281 6.73 -12.42 18.96
C ILE A 281 7.20 -13.88 18.99
N GLY A 282 8.23 -14.21 19.76
CA GLY A 282 8.70 -15.60 19.89
C GLY A 282 7.63 -16.53 20.44
N HIS A 283 6.87 -16.10 21.46
CA HIS A 283 5.79 -16.90 22.02
C HIS A 283 4.62 -17.03 21.05
N ILE A 284 4.29 -15.97 20.33
CA ILE A 284 3.22 -15.97 19.31
C ILE A 284 3.57 -16.94 18.18
N ALA A 285 4.80 -16.87 17.66
CA ALA A 285 5.28 -17.76 16.62
C ALA A 285 5.25 -19.22 17.10
N ASN A 286 5.78 -19.50 18.29
CA ASN A 286 5.76 -20.85 18.86
C ASN A 286 4.33 -21.39 19.05
N ALA A 287 3.38 -20.55 19.51
CA ALA A 287 1.98 -20.95 19.66
C ALA A 287 1.35 -21.33 18.30
N ALA A 288 1.74 -20.66 17.22
CA ALA A 288 1.30 -20.97 15.87
C ALA A 288 2.11 -22.11 15.21
N GLY A 289 3.12 -22.69 15.88
CA GLY A 289 4.01 -23.69 15.28
C GLY A 289 4.98 -23.11 14.23
N LEU A 290 5.29 -21.81 14.32
CA LEU A 290 6.19 -21.09 13.42
C LEU A 290 7.50 -20.72 14.13
N THR A 291 8.57 -20.56 13.36
CA THR A 291 9.73 -19.81 13.83
C THR A 291 9.41 -18.32 13.88
N LYS A 292 10.14 -17.58 14.73
CA LYS A 292 10.07 -16.11 14.77
C LYS A 292 10.39 -15.46 13.42
N ALA A 293 11.27 -16.07 12.62
CA ALA A 293 11.63 -15.56 11.31
C ALA A 293 10.45 -15.68 10.32
N GLU A 294 9.79 -16.84 10.27
CA GLU A 294 8.60 -17.05 9.43
C GLU A 294 7.47 -16.12 9.84
N PHE A 295 7.21 -15.98 11.15
CA PHE A 295 6.20 -15.02 11.63
C PHE A 295 6.50 -13.59 11.14
N LYS A 296 7.78 -13.17 11.18
CA LYS A 296 8.19 -11.84 10.71
C LYS A 296 8.14 -11.69 9.18
N THR A 297 8.15 -12.77 8.40
CA THR A 297 7.92 -12.71 6.95
C THR A 297 6.50 -12.21 6.65
N TYR A 298 5.50 -12.68 7.40
CA TYR A 298 4.10 -12.27 7.23
C TYR A 298 3.74 -11.00 8.00
N ASN A 299 4.47 -10.72 9.09
CA ASN A 299 4.22 -9.59 9.98
C ASN A 299 5.40 -8.60 10.12
N PRO A 300 5.99 -8.10 9.02
CA PRO A 300 7.19 -7.26 9.11
C PRO A 300 6.90 -5.83 9.59
N GLY A 301 5.62 -5.48 9.78
CA GLY A 301 5.19 -4.23 10.40
C GLY A 301 5.65 -4.08 11.84
N PHE A 302 5.78 -5.17 12.61
CA PHE A 302 6.27 -5.10 13.99
C PHE A 302 7.79 -4.92 14.04
N ARG A 303 8.21 -3.71 14.42
CA ARG A 303 9.63 -3.32 14.47
C ARG A 303 10.37 -3.99 15.63
N GLN A 304 9.67 -4.19 16.74
CA GLN A 304 10.23 -4.72 17.98
C GLN A 304 10.05 -6.25 18.07
N ASN A 305 10.47 -6.83 19.20
CA ASN A 305 10.30 -8.25 19.50
C ASN A 305 9.03 -8.54 20.32
N VAL A 306 8.26 -7.51 20.66
CA VAL A 306 7.01 -7.53 21.41
C VAL A 306 5.95 -6.82 20.58
N ILE A 307 4.72 -7.35 20.57
CA ILE A 307 3.56 -6.63 20.01
C ILE A 307 3.27 -5.44 20.92
N PRO A 308 3.03 -4.22 20.41
CA PRO A 308 2.77 -3.09 21.28
C PRO A 308 1.58 -3.36 22.21
N SER A 309 1.73 -3.03 23.48
CA SER A 309 0.75 -3.31 24.55
C SER A 309 -0.59 -2.58 24.38
N LYS A 310 -0.56 -1.44 23.68
CA LYS A 310 -1.67 -0.49 23.56
C LYS A 310 -1.94 -0.23 22.09
N GLY A 311 -3.18 -0.47 21.68
CA GLY A 311 -3.64 -0.22 20.32
C GLY A 311 -4.40 -1.43 19.76
N LYS A 312 -4.91 -1.27 18.54
CA LYS A 312 -5.58 -2.34 17.81
C LYS A 312 -4.64 -2.84 16.72
N TYR A 313 -3.87 -3.86 17.05
CA TYR A 313 -2.97 -4.51 16.10
C TYR A 313 -3.59 -5.82 15.63
N GLN A 314 -3.20 -6.22 14.43
CA GLN A 314 -3.53 -7.52 13.87
C GLN A 314 -2.25 -8.27 13.55
N ILE A 315 -2.33 -9.59 13.57
CA ILE A 315 -1.31 -10.49 13.07
C ILE A 315 -1.88 -11.26 11.89
N ALA A 316 -1.07 -11.52 10.88
CA ALA A 316 -1.36 -12.41 9.78
C ALA A 316 -0.65 -13.75 10.02
N LEU A 317 -1.39 -14.85 10.02
CA LEU A 317 -0.85 -16.20 10.12
C LEU A 317 -1.29 -17.02 8.90
N PRO A 318 -0.48 -17.99 8.42
CA PRO A 318 -0.95 -18.95 7.45
C PRO A 318 -2.13 -19.73 8.00
N ILE A 319 -3.12 -20.01 7.16
CA ILE A 319 -4.37 -20.65 7.57
C ILE A 319 -4.15 -22.02 8.20
N GLU A 320 -3.15 -22.76 7.71
CA GLU A 320 -2.77 -24.05 8.28
C GLU A 320 -2.24 -23.97 9.73
N ASN A 321 -1.73 -22.81 10.15
CA ASN A 321 -1.20 -22.57 11.50
C ASN A 321 -2.26 -22.07 12.50
N ILE A 322 -3.47 -21.75 12.03
CA ILE A 322 -4.53 -21.16 12.87
C ILE A 322 -5.00 -22.14 13.95
N GLY A 323 -5.14 -23.44 13.61
CA GLY A 323 -5.52 -24.46 14.58
C GLY A 323 -4.54 -24.56 15.74
N ALA A 324 -3.24 -24.65 15.44
CA ALA A 324 -2.19 -24.67 16.46
C ALA A 324 -2.20 -23.40 17.32
N TYR A 325 -2.37 -22.22 16.70
CA TYR A 325 -2.45 -20.95 17.42
C TYR A 325 -3.63 -20.93 18.41
N GLN A 326 -4.80 -21.40 17.99
CA GLN A 326 -6.02 -21.43 18.82
C GLN A 326 -5.87 -22.41 19.99
N GLU A 327 -5.35 -23.62 19.76
CA GLU A 327 -5.11 -24.62 20.81
C GLU A 327 -4.13 -24.12 21.88
N ASN A 328 -3.14 -23.33 21.48
CA ASN A 328 -2.13 -22.79 22.39
C ASN A 328 -2.47 -21.41 22.94
N GLN A 329 -3.66 -20.87 22.64
CA GLN A 329 -4.02 -19.50 22.96
C GLN A 329 -4.00 -19.25 24.48
N ASP A 330 -4.60 -20.11 25.30
CA ASP A 330 -4.61 -19.91 26.75
C ASP A 330 -3.20 -19.89 27.36
N LYS A 331 -2.29 -20.75 26.86
CA LYS A 331 -0.87 -20.76 27.27
C LYS A 331 -0.13 -19.51 26.81
N LEU A 332 -0.48 -18.97 25.63
CA LEU A 332 0.07 -17.74 25.10
C LEU A 332 -0.33 -16.52 25.94
N TYR A 333 -1.60 -16.43 26.34
CA TYR A 333 -2.09 -15.32 27.17
C TYR A 333 -1.67 -15.44 28.63
N ALA A 334 -1.22 -16.61 29.08
CA ALA A 334 -0.57 -16.79 30.37
C ALA A 334 0.91 -16.35 30.39
N GLN A 335 1.51 -16.05 29.23
CA GLN A 335 2.90 -15.55 29.17
C GLN A 335 3.01 -14.17 29.81
N LYS A 336 4.22 -13.86 30.28
CA LYS A 336 4.56 -12.52 30.75
C LYS A 336 4.36 -11.52 29.60
N ARG A 337 3.68 -10.41 29.90
CA ARG A 337 3.40 -9.34 28.95
C ARG A 337 4.23 -8.11 29.29
N TYR A 338 4.51 -7.30 28.30
CA TYR A 338 5.36 -6.13 28.42
C TYR A 338 4.69 -4.90 27.82
N ASP A 339 4.84 -3.75 28.47
CA ASP A 339 4.71 -2.46 27.80
C ASP A 339 6.00 -2.21 27.02
N SER A 340 5.87 -1.66 25.81
CA SER A 340 7.02 -1.31 25.00
C SER A 340 7.08 0.19 24.79
N GLN A 341 8.18 0.79 25.22
CA GLN A 341 8.43 2.22 25.13
C GLN A 341 9.72 2.49 24.37
N SER A 342 9.71 3.52 23.52
CA SER A 342 10.93 4.07 22.92
C SER A 342 11.53 5.14 23.84
N TYR A 343 12.85 5.08 24.02
CA TYR A 343 13.62 6.02 24.81
C TYR A 343 14.83 6.52 24.02
N ILE A 344 14.95 7.85 23.87
CA ILE A 344 16.12 8.48 23.23
C ILE A 344 17.16 8.78 24.31
N VAL A 345 18.34 8.20 24.17
CA VAL A 345 19.48 8.39 25.06
C VAL A 345 19.88 9.87 25.11
N LYS A 346 19.99 10.40 26.32
CA LYS A 346 20.34 11.80 26.62
C LYS A 346 21.78 11.91 27.12
N SER A 347 22.30 13.14 27.10
CA SER A 347 23.61 13.42 27.71
C SER A 347 23.60 13.04 29.19
N GLY A 348 24.59 12.26 29.63
CA GLY A 348 24.70 11.75 31.00
C GLY A 348 24.02 10.40 31.26
N ASP A 349 23.29 9.83 30.28
CA ASP A 349 22.67 8.52 30.45
C ASP A 349 23.71 7.38 30.47
N SER A 350 23.40 6.35 31.27
CA SER A 350 24.06 5.04 31.22
C SER A 350 23.01 3.94 31.18
N LEU A 351 23.36 2.74 30.70
CA LEU A 351 22.41 1.61 30.72
C LEU A 351 21.91 1.32 32.14
N GLY A 352 22.78 1.40 33.16
CA GLY A 352 22.39 1.19 34.56
C GLY A 352 21.38 2.22 35.06
N ALA A 353 21.62 3.50 34.79
CA ALA A 353 20.72 4.57 35.20
C ALA A 353 19.36 4.49 34.49
N ILE A 354 19.36 4.17 33.19
CA ILE A 354 18.12 3.95 32.43
C ILE A 354 17.39 2.72 32.97
N ALA A 355 18.08 1.59 33.11
CA ALA A 355 17.50 0.34 33.58
C ALA A 355 16.84 0.49 34.96
N ALA A 356 17.56 1.10 35.92
CA ALA A 356 17.01 1.40 37.25
C ALA A 356 15.79 2.33 37.21
N LYS A 357 15.81 3.35 36.35
CA LYS A 357 14.70 4.30 36.21
C LYS A 357 13.40 3.65 35.71
N PHE A 358 13.52 2.63 34.87
CA PHE A 358 12.37 1.94 34.27
C PHE A 358 12.08 0.58 34.89
N ASP A 359 12.74 0.26 36.02
CA ASP A 359 12.58 -1.01 36.74
C ASP A 359 12.79 -2.25 35.84
N ILE A 360 13.87 -2.21 35.05
CA ILE A 360 14.32 -3.32 34.20
C ILE A 360 15.78 -3.61 34.49
N SER A 361 16.26 -4.81 34.17
CA SER A 361 17.69 -5.11 34.27
C SER A 361 18.47 -4.56 33.06
N VAL A 362 19.75 -4.28 33.24
CA VAL A 362 20.66 -3.94 32.14
C VAL A 362 20.70 -5.06 31.10
N SER A 363 20.59 -6.32 31.53
CA SER A 363 20.56 -7.49 30.63
C SER A 363 19.32 -7.48 29.73
N GLU A 364 18.13 -7.29 30.30
CA GLU A 364 16.88 -7.20 29.54
C GLU A 364 16.91 -6.00 28.57
N LEU A 365 17.42 -4.85 29.02
CA LEU A 365 17.59 -3.68 28.17
C LEU A 365 18.52 -3.95 26.99
N LYS A 366 19.64 -4.66 27.22
CA LYS A 366 20.57 -5.04 26.16
C LYS A 366 19.94 -6.04 25.19
N GLN A 367 19.24 -7.05 25.70
CA GLN A 367 18.58 -8.06 24.88
C GLN A 367 17.50 -7.45 23.98
N ALA A 368 16.66 -6.56 24.52
CA ALA A 368 15.61 -5.88 23.76
C ALA A 368 16.17 -5.04 22.59
N ASN A 369 17.41 -4.56 22.72
CA ASN A 369 18.08 -3.67 21.77
C ASN A 369 19.22 -4.35 20.98
N ASN A 370 19.41 -5.67 21.13
CA ASN A 370 20.52 -6.42 20.56
C ASN A 370 21.90 -5.81 20.86
N LEU A 371 22.08 -5.22 22.05
CA LEU A 371 23.34 -4.62 22.47
C LEU A 371 24.28 -5.69 23.02
N THR A 372 25.50 -5.74 22.46
CA THR A 372 26.56 -6.65 22.94
C THR A 372 27.46 -6.02 24.01
N SER A 373 27.36 -4.71 24.22
CA SER A 373 28.15 -3.95 25.20
C SER A 373 27.30 -2.89 25.90
N ASP A 374 27.88 -2.23 26.90
CA ASP A 374 27.18 -1.19 27.68
C ASP A 374 27.31 0.21 27.07
N ARG A 375 27.95 0.32 25.91
CA ARG A 375 28.15 1.60 25.21
C ARG A 375 26.86 2.01 24.51
N ILE A 376 26.38 3.20 24.87
CA ILE A 376 25.26 3.89 24.24
C ILE A 376 25.68 5.29 23.79
N LYS A 377 25.03 5.82 22.75
CA LYS A 377 25.31 7.15 22.21
C LYS A 377 24.13 8.09 22.47
N VAL A 378 24.42 9.36 22.76
CA VAL A 378 23.38 10.40 22.79
C VAL A 378 22.62 10.41 21.46
N GLY A 379 21.30 10.44 21.52
CA GLY A 379 20.40 10.35 20.37
C GLY A 379 20.09 8.92 19.91
N GLN A 380 20.75 7.89 20.46
CA GLN A 380 20.39 6.50 20.19
C GLN A 380 18.99 6.20 20.72
N GLU A 381 18.15 5.58 19.90
CA GLU A 381 16.85 5.08 20.32
C GLU A 381 16.99 3.68 20.94
N LEU A 382 16.42 3.50 22.12
CA LEU A 382 16.34 2.23 22.84
C LEU A 382 14.87 1.82 23.00
N THR A 383 14.60 0.53 22.82
CA THR A 383 13.35 -0.12 23.22
C THR A 383 13.46 -0.57 24.67
N LEU A 384 12.55 -0.07 25.50
CA LEU A 384 12.37 -0.49 26.88
C LEU A 384 11.18 -1.46 26.94
N LEU A 385 11.37 -2.61 27.59
CA LEU A 385 10.32 -3.60 27.81
C LEU A 385 10.05 -3.71 29.30
N THR A 386 8.99 -3.07 29.78
CA THR A 386 8.61 -3.10 31.18
C THR A 386 7.50 -4.13 31.39
N PRO A 387 7.62 -5.04 32.37
CA PRO A 387 6.56 -6.02 32.64
C PRO A 387 5.22 -5.34 32.95
N LEU A 388 4.14 -5.79 32.31
CA LEU A 388 2.79 -5.42 32.70
C LEU A 388 2.38 -6.18 33.96
N ALA A 389 1.64 -5.51 34.85
CA ALA A 389 1.09 -6.17 36.02
C ALA A 389 0.07 -7.24 35.60
N ALA A 390 0.07 -8.38 36.29
CA ALA A 390 -0.78 -9.54 35.94
C ALA A 390 -2.30 -9.26 35.96
N ASN A 391 -2.73 -8.11 36.50
CA ASN A 391 -4.13 -7.70 36.57
C ASN A 391 -4.61 -6.87 35.36
N ASP A 392 -3.73 -6.49 34.43
CA ASP A 392 -4.12 -5.89 33.15
C ASP A 392 -4.62 -6.98 32.20
N LYS A 393 -5.76 -7.60 32.55
CA LYS A 393 -6.43 -8.56 31.67
C LYS A 393 -6.98 -7.80 30.46
N GLU A 394 -6.29 -7.87 29.34
CA GLU A 394 -6.90 -7.56 28.06
C GLU A 394 -8.05 -8.54 27.83
N THR A 395 -9.26 -8.01 27.60
CA THR A 395 -10.45 -8.79 27.26
C THR A 395 -10.14 -9.72 26.09
N LYS A 396 -10.36 -11.04 26.26
CA LYS A 396 -10.38 -12.01 25.16
C LYS A 396 -11.30 -11.47 24.05
N VAL A 397 -10.73 -10.88 23.01
CA VAL A 397 -11.48 -10.63 21.78
C VAL A 397 -11.43 -11.95 21.01
N ALA A 398 -12.44 -12.78 21.24
CA ALA A 398 -12.60 -14.02 20.48
C ALA A 398 -12.63 -13.69 18.97
N PRO A 399 -12.02 -14.53 18.11
CA PRO A 399 -12.22 -14.40 16.67
C PRO A 399 -13.70 -14.58 16.36
N ALA A 400 -14.37 -13.51 15.90
CA ALA A 400 -15.69 -13.64 15.31
C ALA A 400 -15.52 -14.30 13.94
N THR A 401 -15.85 -15.58 13.85
CA THR A 401 -16.05 -16.26 12.57
C THR A 401 -17.18 -15.56 11.80
N PRO A 402 -16.99 -15.17 10.52
CA PRO A 402 -18.10 -14.69 9.72
C PRO A 402 -18.92 -15.90 9.25
N LYS A 403 -20.11 -16.08 9.83
CA LYS A 403 -21.18 -16.86 9.20
C LYS A 403 -22.00 -15.95 8.29
N THR A 404 -22.10 -16.42 7.05
CA THR A 404 -22.84 -15.92 5.90
C THR A 404 -24.35 -15.80 6.14
N SER A 405 -24.99 -15.02 5.25
CA SER A 405 -26.43 -14.71 5.10
C SER A 405 -26.89 -13.50 5.93
N SER A 406 -27.71 -12.56 5.47
CA SER A 406 -28.32 -12.26 4.17
C SER A 406 -29.01 -10.89 4.32
N LYS A 407 -29.34 -10.28 3.19
CA LYS A 407 -30.04 -9.00 2.98
C LYS A 407 -31.13 -8.64 4.00
N SER A 408 -31.13 -7.38 4.44
CA SER A 408 -32.37 -6.58 4.50
C SER A 408 -32.05 -5.09 4.38
N SER A 409 -32.60 -4.50 3.32
CA SER A 409 -32.77 -3.05 3.14
C SER A 409 -33.89 -2.55 4.05
N ALA A 410 -33.70 -1.40 4.72
CA ALA A 410 -34.67 -0.30 4.77
C ALA A 410 -34.34 0.72 5.87
N LYS A 411 -34.10 1.97 5.41
CA LYS A 411 -34.75 3.22 5.89
C LYS A 411 -34.43 3.73 7.31
N VAL A 412 -33.66 4.83 7.37
CA VAL A 412 -33.70 5.86 8.44
C VAL A 412 -33.42 7.21 7.77
N THR A 413 -34.42 8.01 7.41
CA THR A 413 -35.10 9.03 8.23
C THR A 413 -34.16 10.15 8.70
N GLU A 414 -34.36 11.33 8.13
CA GLU A 414 -33.80 12.60 8.59
C GLU A 414 -34.12 12.85 10.06
N THR A 415 -33.15 13.33 10.84
CA THR A 415 -33.45 14.02 12.09
C THR A 415 -32.52 15.21 12.30
N LYS A 416 -33.18 16.33 12.55
CA LYS A 416 -32.77 17.71 12.70
C LYS A 416 -31.83 17.93 13.89
N ALA A 417 -30.93 18.89 13.72
CA ALA A 417 -29.94 19.34 14.70
C ALA A 417 -30.54 19.92 15.98
N LYS A 418 -29.86 19.71 17.11
CA LYS A 418 -30.08 20.44 18.37
C LYS A 418 -28.84 21.27 18.69
N THR A 419 -29.06 22.58 18.72
CA THR A 419 -28.11 23.65 19.02
C THR A 419 -27.81 23.70 20.51
N THR A 420 -26.54 23.82 20.86
CA THR A 420 -26.08 24.30 22.18
C THR A 420 -24.99 25.32 21.96
N GLU A 421 -25.24 26.54 22.44
CA GLU A 421 -24.30 27.66 22.48
C GLU A 421 -23.06 27.28 23.29
N THR A 422 -21.86 27.50 22.73
CA THR A 422 -20.60 27.40 23.47
C THR A 422 -19.60 28.43 22.95
N LYS A 423 -18.90 29.07 23.90
CA LYS A 423 -17.84 30.08 23.71
C LYS A 423 -16.96 29.84 22.48
N ALA A 424 -16.63 30.93 21.78
CA ALA A 424 -15.74 30.98 20.62
C ALA A 424 -14.41 30.26 20.86
N ALA A 425 -14.33 28.99 20.47
CA ALA A 425 -13.10 28.22 20.50
C ALA A 425 -12.30 28.53 19.24
N THR A 426 -11.07 29.02 19.39
CA THR A 426 -10.13 29.22 18.27
C THR A 426 -9.08 28.13 18.23
N TYR A 427 -8.55 27.84 17.04
CA TYR A 427 -7.50 26.86 16.79
C TYR A 427 -6.34 27.48 16.02
N LYS A 428 -5.13 27.34 16.57
CA LYS A 428 -3.91 27.78 15.90
C LYS A 428 -3.36 26.67 15.01
N VAL A 429 -3.37 26.91 13.69
CA VAL A 429 -2.93 25.99 12.64
C VAL A 429 -1.49 25.56 12.88
N LYS A 430 -1.21 24.26 12.85
CA LYS A 430 0.13 23.68 12.97
C LYS A 430 0.66 23.24 11.61
N SER A 431 1.98 23.07 11.51
CA SER A 431 2.60 22.54 10.29
C SER A 431 2.04 21.16 9.94
N GLY A 432 1.50 21.02 8.73
CA GLY A 432 0.85 19.79 8.23
C GLY A 432 -0.67 19.71 8.43
N ASP A 433 -1.30 20.73 9.02
CA ASP A 433 -2.76 20.83 9.12
C ASP A 433 -3.41 21.18 7.78
N SER A 434 -4.65 20.72 7.58
CA SER A 434 -5.56 21.14 6.53
C SER A 434 -6.92 21.45 7.13
N LEU A 435 -7.77 22.21 6.43
CA LEU A 435 -9.12 22.54 6.88
C LEU A 435 -9.93 21.28 7.23
N ASP A 436 -9.81 20.22 6.42
CA ASP A 436 -10.46 18.92 6.66
C ASP A 436 -9.96 18.21 7.92
N LYS A 437 -8.66 18.30 8.22
CA LYS A 437 -8.07 17.70 9.42
C LYS A 437 -8.55 18.43 10.67
N ILE A 438 -8.57 19.76 10.61
CA ILE A 438 -9.03 20.61 11.72
C ILE A 438 -10.53 20.38 11.96
N ALA A 439 -11.34 20.39 10.90
CA ALA A 439 -12.79 20.16 10.99
C ALA A 439 -13.11 18.81 11.65
N ARG A 440 -12.52 17.71 11.17
CA ARG A 440 -12.73 16.37 11.74
C ARG A 440 -12.25 16.26 13.19
N LYS A 441 -11.06 16.79 13.49
CA LYS A 441 -10.49 16.75 14.84
C LYS A 441 -11.36 17.48 15.86
N HIS A 442 -11.97 18.60 15.46
CA HIS A 442 -12.82 19.42 16.31
C HIS A 442 -14.31 19.09 16.18
N LYS A 443 -14.66 18.04 15.41
CA LYS A 443 -16.03 17.57 15.17
C LYS A 443 -16.96 18.67 14.65
N VAL A 444 -16.43 19.59 13.84
CA VAL A 444 -17.20 20.63 13.14
C VAL A 444 -17.29 20.27 11.66
N LYS A 445 -18.38 20.66 11.00
CA LYS A 445 -18.48 20.45 9.54
C LYS A 445 -17.47 21.35 8.84
N LEU A 446 -16.83 20.84 7.80
CA LEU A 446 -15.87 21.61 7.00
C LEU A 446 -16.49 22.89 6.43
N ALA A 447 -17.74 22.81 5.96
CA ALA A 447 -18.48 23.94 5.43
C ALA A 447 -18.64 25.06 6.48
N ASP A 448 -18.95 24.71 7.72
CA ASP A 448 -19.12 25.66 8.82
C ASP A 448 -17.78 26.27 9.22
N LEU A 449 -16.73 25.44 9.34
CA LEU A 449 -15.36 25.90 9.59
C LEU A 449 -14.88 26.91 8.53
N MET A 450 -15.16 26.63 7.26
CA MET A 450 -14.83 27.55 6.16
C MET A 450 -15.64 28.84 6.25
N LYS A 451 -16.95 28.74 6.50
CA LYS A 451 -17.86 29.89 6.64
C LYS A 451 -17.43 30.82 7.76
N TRP A 452 -17.16 30.31 8.97
CA TRP A 452 -16.76 31.11 10.13
C TRP A 452 -15.42 31.84 9.93
N ASN A 453 -14.57 31.33 9.05
CA ASN A 453 -13.24 31.88 8.78
C ASN A 453 -13.12 32.59 7.43
N GLN A 454 -14.24 32.77 6.71
CA GLN A 454 -14.27 33.37 5.37
C GLN A 454 -13.32 32.68 4.37
N LEU A 455 -13.20 31.36 4.50
CA LEU A 455 -12.37 30.52 3.64
C LEU A 455 -13.24 29.77 2.63
N ASN A 456 -12.63 29.31 1.55
CA ASN A 456 -13.26 28.43 0.58
C ASN A 456 -12.37 27.20 0.34
N ALA A 457 -12.85 26.24 -0.47
CA ALA A 457 -12.15 24.99 -0.75
C ALA A 457 -10.76 25.16 -1.42
N LYS A 458 -10.46 26.36 -1.95
CA LYS A 458 -9.16 26.71 -2.54
C LYS A 458 -8.24 27.49 -1.58
N SER A 459 -8.73 27.87 -0.40
CA SER A 459 -7.96 28.65 0.57
C SER A 459 -6.84 27.82 1.19
N ILE A 460 -5.62 28.37 1.19
CA ILE A 460 -4.45 27.76 1.82
C ILE A 460 -4.29 28.34 3.23
N ILE A 461 -4.33 27.48 4.25
CA ILE A 461 -4.05 27.87 5.64
C ILE A 461 -2.54 27.77 5.93
N LYS A 462 -2.02 28.73 6.70
CA LYS A 462 -0.59 28.78 7.07
C LYS A 462 -0.38 28.37 8.53
N PRO A 463 0.72 27.68 8.87
CA PRO A 463 1.08 27.45 10.27
C PRO A 463 1.13 28.76 11.05
N GLY A 464 0.49 28.79 12.22
CA GLY A 464 0.34 29.97 13.07
C GLY A 464 -0.95 30.77 12.84
N GLN A 465 -1.68 30.54 11.76
CA GLN A 465 -2.99 31.15 11.50
C GLN A 465 -4.02 30.69 12.54
N GLU A 466 -4.88 31.58 13.01
CA GLU A 466 -5.97 31.23 13.93
C GLU A 466 -7.28 31.05 13.17
N LEU A 467 -7.98 29.95 13.47
CA LEU A 467 -9.29 29.63 12.91
C LEU A 467 -10.34 29.55 14.01
N LYS A 468 -11.49 30.20 13.80
CA LYS A 468 -12.70 30.02 14.60
C LYS A 468 -13.28 28.63 14.40
N LEU A 469 -13.59 27.93 15.49
CA LEU A 469 -14.24 26.62 15.48
C LEU A 469 -15.74 26.69 15.85
N SER A 470 -16.29 27.89 15.98
CA SER A 470 -17.71 28.16 16.16
C SER A 470 -18.04 29.55 15.61
N GLU A 471 -19.33 29.87 15.49
CA GLU A 471 -19.84 31.15 14.96
C GLU A 471 -19.38 32.37 15.76
#